data_AF-A0A1H1YVS3-F1
#
_entry.id   AF-A0A1H1YVS3-F1
#
_cell.length_a   1.000
_cell.length_b   1.000
_cell.length_c   1.000
_cell.angle_alpha   90.00
_cell.angle_beta   90.00
_cell.angle_gamma   90.00
#
_symmetry.space_group_name_H-M   'P 1'
#
loop_
_entity.id
_entity.type
_entity.pdbx_description
1 polymer ?
#
loop_
_entity_poly.entity_id
_entity_poly.type
_entity_poly.pdbx_seq_one_letter_code
_entity_poly.pdbx_strand_id
1 'polypeptide(L)'
;MRELYTYEIASTTPEGRWTPVVIRTGWFSRDPESIARGLLESWVLDYRGRLISGQIYAFGKPERASSARLVASVRVRVFKGRDVDVSTAKPIAIALLGRPDVGRPRDRHLGGGPSSTRRTDQGQRTDQAQRTDQAQLTDSSRRQRVRARLRLPRARPGEQHPGDQHPGEQHPGDRRLRRLAPN
;
A
#
# COMPACT_ATOMS: atom_id res chain seq x y z
N MET A 1 16.75 -16.01 -1.67
CA MET A 1 16.49 -16.40 -0.27
C MET A 1 15.15 -15.78 0.15
N ARG A 2 14.34 -16.45 0.99
CA ARG A 2 13.12 -15.85 1.57
C ARG A 2 13.44 -15.31 2.96
N GLU A 3 12.96 -14.13 3.28
CA GLU A 3 13.11 -13.50 4.60
C GLU A 3 11.74 -13.33 5.25
N LEU A 4 11.74 -13.30 6.59
CA LEU A 4 10.53 -13.13 7.38
C LEU A 4 10.30 -11.65 7.66
N TYR A 5 9.10 -11.18 7.36
CA TYR A 5 8.68 -9.80 7.60
C TYR A 5 7.34 -9.75 8.32
N THR A 6 7.19 -8.77 9.20
CA THR A 6 5.91 -8.36 9.77
C THR A 6 5.42 -7.13 9.03
N TYR A 7 4.13 -7.03 8.76
CA TYR A 7 3.54 -5.85 8.13
C TYR A 7 2.25 -5.42 8.83
N GLU A 8 2.02 -4.12 8.81
CA GLU A 8 0.79 -3.48 9.27
C GLU A 8 0.12 -2.78 8.09
N ILE A 9 -1.20 -2.93 7.97
CA ILE A 9 -2.05 -2.09 7.12
C ILE A 9 -2.95 -1.27 8.05
N ALA A 10 -2.92 0.05 7.90
CA ALA A 10 -3.73 0.99 8.65
C ALA A 10 -4.52 1.90 7.70
N SER A 11 -5.71 2.32 8.13
CA SER A 11 -6.53 3.31 7.43
C SER A 11 -6.73 4.55 8.28
N THR A 12 -6.86 5.70 7.64
CA THR A 12 -7.16 6.97 8.30
C THR A 12 -8.66 7.09 8.54
N THR A 13 -9.08 7.44 9.75
CA THR A 13 -10.47 7.76 10.09
C THR A 13 -10.86 9.15 9.57
N PRO A 14 -12.16 9.53 9.52
CA PRO A 14 -12.58 10.89 9.17
C PRO A 14 -11.92 11.98 10.03
N GLU A 15 -11.55 11.64 11.28
CA GLU A 15 -10.87 12.53 12.23
C GLU A 15 -9.35 12.59 12.02
N GLY A 16 -8.82 11.94 10.98
CA GLY A 16 -7.39 11.94 10.65
C GLY A 16 -6.54 10.99 11.49
N ARG A 17 -7.16 10.10 12.30
CA ARG A 17 -6.40 9.14 13.13
C ARG A 17 -6.10 7.87 12.34
N TRP A 18 -4.90 7.32 12.51
CA TRP A 18 -4.54 6.03 11.91
C TRP A 18 -5.05 4.89 12.78
N THR A 19 -5.84 3.99 12.19
CA THR A 19 -6.32 2.77 12.87
C THR A 19 -5.73 1.54 12.15
N PRO A 20 -5.00 0.67 12.86
CA PRO A 20 -4.51 -0.58 12.28
C PRO A 20 -5.69 -1.49 11.99
N VAL A 21 -5.73 -2.03 10.77
CA VAL A 21 -6.78 -2.96 10.30
C VAL A 21 -6.23 -4.37 10.18
N VAL A 22 -4.95 -4.50 9.81
CA VAL A 22 -4.28 -5.80 9.67
C VAL A 22 -2.87 -5.72 10.23
N ILE A 23 -2.48 -6.71 11.03
CA ILE A 23 -1.09 -6.97 11.41
C ILE A 23 -0.82 -8.45 11.16
N ARG A 24 0.18 -8.77 10.33
CA ARG A 24 0.51 -10.16 9.97
C ARG A 24 2.00 -10.32 9.72
N THR A 25 2.47 -11.56 9.85
CA THR A 25 3.84 -11.95 9.53
C THR A 25 3.85 -12.94 8.38
N GLY A 26 4.80 -12.81 7.45
CA GLY A 26 4.91 -13.67 6.27
C GLY A 26 6.33 -13.77 5.74
N TRP A 27 6.57 -14.83 4.97
CA TRP A 27 7.83 -15.06 4.25
C TRP A 27 7.76 -14.44 2.86
N PHE A 28 8.72 -13.57 2.55
CA PHE A 28 8.77 -12.87 1.27
C PHE A 28 10.15 -13.03 0.62
N SER A 29 10.17 -13.03 -0.71
CA SER A 29 11.41 -13.11 -1.52
C SER A 29 11.74 -11.80 -2.22
N ARG A 30 10.94 -10.75 -1.99
CA ARG A 30 11.08 -9.43 -2.64
C ARG A 30 11.70 -8.45 -1.65
N ASP A 31 12.19 -7.34 -2.17
CA ASP A 31 12.65 -6.24 -1.33
C ASP A 31 11.47 -5.62 -0.54
N PRO A 32 11.73 -5.01 0.64
CA PRO A 32 10.70 -4.44 1.50
C PRO A 32 9.80 -3.39 0.83
N GLU A 33 10.33 -2.59 -0.09
CA GLU A 33 9.55 -1.57 -0.81
C GLU A 33 8.53 -2.22 -1.75
N SER A 34 8.97 -3.22 -2.53
CA SER A 34 8.10 -4.04 -3.38
C SER A 34 7.06 -4.82 -2.57
N ILE A 35 7.39 -5.29 -1.37
CA ILE A 35 6.44 -5.93 -0.45
C ILE A 35 5.37 -4.92 -0.04
N ALA A 36 5.77 -3.75 0.46
CA ALA A 36 4.84 -2.71 0.92
C ALA A 36 3.89 -2.28 -0.21
N ARG A 37 4.43 -2.04 -1.41
CA ARG A 37 3.65 -1.70 -2.59
C ARG A 37 2.66 -2.79 -2.98
N GLY A 38 3.11 -4.03 -3.08
CA GLY A 38 2.26 -5.16 -3.49
C GLY A 38 1.13 -5.44 -2.50
N LEU A 39 1.40 -5.31 -1.20
CA LEU A 39 0.37 -5.43 -0.16
C LEU A 39 -0.67 -4.32 -0.27
N LEU A 40 -0.24 -3.08 -0.52
CA LEU A 40 -1.16 -1.97 -0.71
C LEU A 40 -1.99 -2.12 -1.98
N GLU A 41 -1.37 -2.56 -3.08
CA GLU A 41 -2.08 -2.87 -4.33
C GLU A 41 -3.15 -3.94 -4.11
N SER A 42 -2.81 -5.05 -3.43
CA SER A 42 -3.79 -6.09 -3.07
C SER A 42 -4.93 -5.54 -2.23
N TRP A 43 -4.62 -4.74 -1.20
CA TRP A 43 -5.64 -4.09 -0.37
C TRP A 43 -6.59 -3.21 -1.18
N VAL A 44 -6.06 -2.41 -2.12
CA VAL A 44 -6.89 -1.58 -3.01
C VAL A 44 -7.80 -2.42 -3.90
N LEU A 45 -7.34 -3.60 -4.35
CA LEU A 45 -8.16 -4.53 -5.14
C LEU A 45 -9.28 -5.15 -4.32
N ASP A 46 -9.01 -5.52 -3.07
CA ASP A 46 -9.99 -6.18 -2.20
C ASP A 46 -11.06 -5.20 -1.68
N TYR A 47 -10.72 -3.91 -1.55
CA TYR A 47 -11.61 -2.86 -1.00
C TYR A 47 -12.11 -1.86 -2.07
N ARG A 48 -12.18 -2.29 -3.34
CA ARG A 48 -12.69 -1.46 -4.44
C ARG A 48 -14.07 -0.88 -4.13
N GLY A 49 -14.25 0.41 -4.36
CA GLY A 49 -15.50 1.14 -4.14
C GLY A 49 -15.66 1.78 -2.77
N ARG A 50 -14.78 1.49 -1.80
CA ARG A 50 -14.81 2.11 -0.45
C ARG A 50 -13.67 3.09 -0.19
N LEU A 51 -12.64 3.07 -1.05
CA LEU A 51 -11.45 3.89 -0.87
C LEU A 51 -11.57 5.21 -1.65
N ILE A 52 -11.12 6.29 -1.01
CA ILE A 52 -10.95 7.58 -1.65
C ILE A 52 -9.89 7.42 -2.75
N SER A 53 -10.17 7.89 -3.96
CA SER A 53 -9.23 7.77 -5.08
C SER A 53 -7.90 8.46 -4.78
N GLY A 54 -6.80 7.84 -5.21
CA GLY A 54 -5.44 8.31 -4.92
C GLY A 54 -4.39 7.56 -5.72
N GLN A 55 -3.15 8.01 -5.59
CA GLN A 55 -1.97 7.36 -6.15
C GLN A 55 -1.26 6.55 -5.05
N ILE A 56 -0.56 5.50 -5.49
CA ILE A 56 0.28 4.67 -4.63
C ILE A 56 1.70 5.24 -4.64
N TYR A 57 2.22 5.54 -3.46
CA TYR A 57 3.60 5.95 -3.23
C TYR A 57 4.28 4.93 -2.34
N ALA A 58 5.41 4.38 -2.78
CA ALA A 58 6.18 3.40 -2.01
C ALA A 58 7.57 3.97 -1.71
N PHE A 59 8.07 3.69 -0.51
CA PHE A 59 9.33 4.20 0.00
C PHE A 59 10.07 3.09 0.74
N GLY A 60 11.24 2.69 0.24
CA GLY A 60 12.18 1.82 0.96
C GLY A 60 12.96 2.51 2.09
N LYS A 61 12.73 3.82 2.30
CA LYS A 61 13.23 4.59 3.45
C LYS A 61 12.07 5.36 4.08
N PRO A 62 11.66 5.06 5.32
CA PRO A 62 10.48 5.65 5.93
C PRO A 62 10.57 7.18 6.08
N GLU A 63 11.78 7.73 6.21
CA GLU A 63 12.01 9.17 6.33
C GLU A 63 11.52 9.94 5.10
N ARG A 64 11.60 9.32 3.91
CA ARG A 64 11.11 9.91 2.66
C ARG A 64 9.59 10.04 2.62
N ALA A 65 8.88 9.12 3.28
CA ALA A 65 7.41 9.15 3.34
C ALA A 65 6.93 10.39 4.11
N SER A 66 7.58 10.73 5.22
CA SER A 66 7.26 11.92 6.02
C SER A 66 7.48 13.23 5.25
N SER A 67 8.46 13.26 4.34
CA SER A 67 8.74 14.44 3.52
C SER A 67 7.82 14.59 2.30
N ALA A 68 7.09 13.54 1.92
CA ALA A 68 6.34 13.51 0.67
C ALA A 68 5.09 14.42 0.65
N ARG A 69 4.72 15.04 1.78
CA ARG A 69 3.54 15.92 1.92
C ARG A 69 2.29 15.31 1.28
N LEU A 70 1.91 14.13 1.76
CA LEU A 70 0.78 13.37 1.23
C LEU A 70 -0.39 13.39 2.23
N VAL A 71 -1.60 13.61 1.72
CA VAL A 71 -2.83 13.29 2.44
C VAL A 71 -3.17 11.84 2.11
N ALA A 72 -2.81 10.93 3.01
CA ALA A 72 -2.96 9.49 2.82
C ALA A 72 -4.17 8.93 3.57
N SER A 73 -4.88 8.00 2.93
CA SER A 73 -6.03 7.29 3.49
C SER A 73 -5.71 5.87 3.92
N VAL A 74 -4.69 5.25 3.31
CA VAL A 74 -4.20 3.91 3.66
C VAL A 74 -2.68 3.94 3.74
N ARG A 75 -2.14 3.23 4.74
CA ARG A 75 -0.71 3.05 4.96
C ARG A 75 -0.39 1.57 5.14
N VAL A 76 0.67 1.12 4.48
CA VAL A 76 1.32 -0.15 4.77
C VAL A 76 2.70 0.13 5.34
N ARG A 77 3.01 -0.47 6.50
CA ARG A 77 4.35 -0.46 7.10
C ARG A 77 4.91 -1.88 7.08
N VAL A 78 6.17 -2.04 6.69
CA VAL A 78 6.88 -3.34 6.70
C VAL A 78 8.02 -3.27 7.70
N PHE A 79 8.19 -4.34 8.47
CA PHE A 79 9.18 -4.51 9.53
C PHE A 79 9.93 -5.81 9.33
N LYS A 80 11.24 -5.82 9.65
CA LYS A 80 12.07 -7.02 9.53
C LYS A 80 11.87 -7.93 10.75
N GLY A 81 11.67 -9.23 10.51
CA GLY A 81 11.60 -10.24 11.58
C GLY A 81 10.18 -10.61 12.02
N ARG A 82 10.15 -11.52 13.01
CA ARG A 82 8.95 -12.05 13.67
C ARG A 82 8.64 -11.24 14.94
N ASP A 83 7.38 -11.25 15.38
CA ASP A 83 6.93 -10.76 16.69
C ASP A 83 7.40 -9.33 16.99
N VAL A 84 7.44 -8.50 15.93
CA VAL A 84 7.84 -7.10 16.03
C VAL A 84 6.67 -6.31 16.61
N ASP A 85 6.93 -5.56 17.69
CA ASP A 85 5.99 -4.57 18.19
C ASP A 85 5.87 -3.40 17.21
N VAL A 86 4.83 -3.41 16.39
CA VAL A 86 4.59 -2.42 15.33
C VAL A 86 4.28 -1.00 15.86
N SER A 87 4.03 -0.86 17.16
CA SER A 87 3.78 0.45 17.79
C SER A 87 5.07 1.21 18.06
N THR A 88 6.15 0.49 18.39
CA THR A 88 7.46 1.06 18.75
C THR A 88 8.53 0.84 17.69
N ALA A 89 8.42 -0.22 16.89
CA ALA A 89 9.44 -0.57 15.91
C ALA A 89 9.54 0.42 14.75
N LYS A 90 10.76 0.58 14.24
CA LYS A 90 11.02 1.37 13.03
C LYS A 90 10.70 0.54 11.77
N PRO A 91 9.79 1.00 10.90
CA PRO A 91 9.53 0.32 9.64
C PRO A 91 10.73 0.45 8.70
N ILE A 92 10.99 -0.59 7.91
CA ILE A 92 12.04 -0.60 6.88
C ILE A 92 11.50 -0.14 5.52
N ALA A 93 10.18 -0.20 5.32
CA ALA A 93 9.52 0.33 4.14
C ALA A 93 8.09 0.78 4.48
N ILE A 94 7.61 1.76 3.72
CA ILE A 94 6.26 2.31 3.84
C ILE A 94 5.65 2.46 2.45
N ALA A 95 4.39 2.07 2.29
CA ALA A 95 3.59 2.44 1.13
C ALA A 95 2.33 3.22 1.57
N LEU A 96 1.96 4.23 0.81
CA LEU A 96 0.84 5.13 1.09
C LEU A 96 -0.08 5.19 -0.12
N LEU A 97 -1.39 5.13 0.13
CA LEU A 97 -2.42 5.51 -0.84
C LEU A 97 -2.90 6.90 -0.46
N GLY A 98 -2.72 7.87 -1.34
CA GLY A 98 -3.08 9.25 -1.04
C GLY A 98 -2.98 10.18 -2.22
N ARG A 99 -3.06 11.48 -1.92
CA ARG A 99 -2.89 12.57 -2.88
C ARG A 99 -1.80 13.53 -2.39
N PRO A 100 -1.11 14.24 -3.29
CA PRO A 100 -0.25 15.35 -2.90
C PRO A 100 -1.06 16.42 -2.16
N ASP A 101 -0.53 16.91 -1.05
CA ASP A 101 -1.05 18.10 -0.38
C ASP A 101 -0.64 19.34 -1.19
N VAL A 102 -1.53 19.76 -2.09
CA VAL A 102 -1.37 20.97 -2.91
C VAL A 102 -1.75 22.26 -2.17
N GLY A 103 -2.34 22.15 -0.97
CA GLY A 103 -2.89 23.29 -0.23
C GLY A 103 -1.87 24.03 0.61
N ARG A 104 -0.75 23.39 0.98
CA ARG A 104 0.33 24.09 1.68
C ARG A 104 1.24 24.79 0.69
N PRO A 105 1.39 26.12 0.75
CA PRO A 105 2.46 26.81 0.06
C PRO A 105 3.76 26.06 0.36
N ARG A 106 4.55 25.77 -0.67
CA ARG A 106 5.96 25.54 -0.40
C ARG A 106 6.41 26.80 0.31
N ASP A 107 6.86 26.68 1.56
CA ASP A 107 7.80 27.64 2.13
C ASP A 107 9.01 27.64 1.20
N ARG A 108 8.87 28.35 0.08
CA ARG A 108 9.98 28.79 -0.72
C ARG A 108 10.70 29.69 0.25
N HIS A 109 11.84 29.22 0.74
CA HIS A 109 12.85 30.10 1.27
C HIS A 109 13.02 31.26 0.28
N LEU A 110 12.35 32.37 0.58
CA LEU A 110 12.60 33.69 0.02
C LEU A 110 13.93 34.14 0.62
N GLY A 111 15.01 33.54 0.15
CA GLY A 111 16.37 33.78 0.60
C GLY A 111 17.29 33.73 -0.61
N GLY A 112 17.14 34.69 -1.49
CA GLY A 112 17.91 34.80 -2.73
C GLY A 112 17.55 36.10 -3.43
N GLY A 113 17.91 37.23 -2.82
CA GLY A 113 17.79 38.54 -3.44
C GLY A 113 18.61 38.57 -4.75
N PRO A 114 18.13 39.28 -5.79
CA PRO A 114 18.89 39.45 -7.01
C PRO A 114 20.05 40.41 -6.75
N SER A 115 21.25 39.86 -6.57
CA SER A 115 22.49 40.62 -6.76
C SER A 115 22.62 40.98 -8.23
N SER A 116 22.09 42.16 -8.55
CA SER A 116 22.39 42.90 -9.77
C SER A 116 23.91 43.08 -9.89
N THR A 117 24.53 42.35 -10.82
CA THR A 117 25.79 42.77 -11.43
C THR A 117 25.58 42.88 -12.93
N ARG A 118 25.52 44.14 -13.36
CA ARG A 118 25.69 44.63 -14.74
C ARG A 118 26.90 43.94 -15.39
N ARG A 119 26.72 43.42 -16.62
CA ARG A 119 27.17 44.02 -17.91
C ARG A 119 28.70 43.99 -18.03
N THR A 120 29.29 43.31 -19.02
CA THR A 120 29.68 43.81 -20.36
C THR A 120 30.33 42.59 -21.08
N ASP A 121 29.75 42.02 -22.15
CA ASP A 121 29.94 42.28 -23.59
C ASP A 121 30.91 41.29 -24.28
N GLN A 122 30.62 41.05 -25.56
CA GLN A 122 31.44 40.49 -26.64
C GLN A 122 31.66 38.96 -26.74
N GLY A 123 30.85 38.38 -27.63
CA GLY A 123 31.34 37.96 -28.94
C GLY A 123 31.82 36.52 -29.08
N GLN A 124 31.07 35.70 -29.83
CA GLN A 124 31.52 35.21 -31.15
C GLN A 124 30.47 34.26 -31.74
N ARG A 125 30.07 34.60 -32.97
CA ARG A 125 29.44 33.72 -33.94
C ARG A 125 30.40 32.58 -34.27
N THR A 126 29.89 31.37 -34.52
CA THR A 126 29.91 30.78 -35.88
C THR A 126 29.11 29.49 -35.95
N ASP A 127 28.39 29.44 -37.06
CA ASP A 127 27.78 28.31 -37.76
C ASP A 127 28.44 26.95 -37.57
N GLN A 128 27.61 25.92 -37.32
CA GLN A 128 27.75 24.66 -38.06
C GLN A 128 26.43 23.90 -38.08
N ALA A 129 25.75 24.05 -39.22
CA ALA A 129 24.78 23.09 -39.72
C ALA A 129 25.52 21.88 -40.30
N GLN A 130 25.09 20.67 -39.95
CA GLN A 130 25.14 19.43 -40.76
C GLN A 130 24.40 18.35 -39.96
N ARG A 131 23.13 18.07 -40.32
CA ARG A 131 22.72 16.90 -41.12
C ARG A 131 23.28 15.58 -40.60
N THR A 132 22.44 14.73 -40.03
CA THR A 132 22.16 13.42 -40.66
C THR A 132 20.84 12.84 -40.15
N ASP A 133 19.89 12.73 -41.07
CA ASP A 133 18.81 11.75 -41.04
C ASP A 133 19.41 10.34 -40.94
N GLN A 134 18.92 9.50 -40.02
CA GLN A 134 18.90 8.06 -40.24
C GLN A 134 17.82 7.37 -39.42
N ALA A 135 16.81 6.89 -40.16
CA ALA A 135 16.06 5.65 -40.04
C ALA A 135 15.69 5.16 -38.62
N GLN A 136 14.42 5.22 -38.23
CA GLN A 136 13.37 4.24 -38.58
C GLN A 136 13.65 2.79 -38.14
N LEU A 137 12.71 2.33 -37.31
CA LEU A 137 12.12 1.00 -37.25
C LEU A 137 12.78 -0.07 -36.38
N THR A 138 11.86 -0.75 -35.67
CA THR A 138 12.01 -1.92 -34.78
C THR A 138 12.51 -1.55 -33.39
N ASP A 139 11.74 -1.67 -32.32
CA ASP A 139 11.25 -2.95 -31.81
C ASP A 139 10.04 -2.73 -30.88
N SER A 140 8.84 -2.72 -31.45
CA SER A 140 7.56 -2.83 -30.72
C SER A 140 7.22 -4.28 -30.37
N SER A 141 8.21 -5.18 -30.26
CA SER A 141 7.99 -6.63 -30.18
C SER A 141 8.74 -7.36 -29.06
N ARG A 142 9.11 -6.71 -27.95
CA ARG A 142 9.35 -7.44 -26.68
C ARG A 142 8.06 -7.71 -25.91
N ARG A 143 7.20 -8.45 -26.62
CA ARG A 143 6.09 -9.22 -26.09
C ARG A 143 6.53 -10.09 -24.91
N GLN A 144 5.63 -10.16 -23.95
CA GLN A 144 5.18 -11.41 -23.33
C GLN A 144 6.29 -12.32 -22.80
N ARG A 145 6.68 -12.09 -21.55
CA ARG A 145 7.02 -13.22 -20.68
C ARG A 145 5.93 -13.37 -19.62
N VAL A 146 4.96 -14.19 -20.03
CA VAL A 146 4.29 -15.20 -19.21
C VAL A 146 3.91 -14.72 -17.81
N ARG A 147 2.67 -14.20 -17.73
CA ARG A 147 1.85 -14.29 -16.52
C ARG A 147 1.71 -15.77 -16.16
N ALA A 148 2.65 -16.29 -15.39
CA ALA A 148 2.44 -17.49 -14.61
C ALA A 148 1.34 -17.14 -13.61
N ARG A 149 0.10 -17.46 -13.98
CA ARG A 149 -1.05 -17.49 -13.11
C ARG A 149 -0.72 -18.45 -11.97
N LEU A 150 -0.16 -17.92 -10.89
CA LEU A 150 -0.33 -18.54 -9.58
C LEU A 150 -1.82 -18.44 -9.26
N ARG A 151 -2.57 -19.43 -9.74
CA ARG A 151 -3.87 -19.78 -9.17
C ARG A 151 -3.58 -20.25 -7.75
N LEU A 152 -3.48 -19.32 -6.81
CA LEU A 152 -3.79 -19.67 -5.44
C LEU A 152 -5.28 -20.02 -5.39
N PRO A 153 -5.66 -21.02 -4.58
CA PRO A 153 -7.04 -21.44 -4.48
C PRO A 153 -7.90 -20.24 -4.07
N ARG A 154 -8.92 -20.01 -4.90
CA ARG A 154 -10.02 -19.08 -4.66
C ARG A 154 -10.68 -19.49 -3.34
N ALA A 155 -10.47 -18.73 -2.27
CA ALA A 155 -11.37 -18.81 -1.13
C ALA A 155 -12.72 -18.28 -1.63
N ARG A 156 -13.64 -19.19 -1.96
CA ARG A 156 -15.03 -18.84 -2.27
C ARG A 156 -15.65 -18.34 -0.95
N PRO A 157 -16.11 -17.09 -0.86
CA PRO A 157 -16.98 -16.70 0.24
C PRO A 157 -18.36 -17.28 -0.09
N GLY A 158 -18.77 -18.33 0.62
CA GLY A 158 -20.09 -18.94 0.50
C GLY A 158 -20.10 -20.31 -0.17
N GLU A 159 -19.57 -21.32 0.52
CA GLU A 159 -20.17 -22.66 0.50
C GLU A 159 -20.59 -22.96 1.93
N GLN A 160 -21.83 -22.58 2.25
CA GLN A 160 -22.59 -23.27 3.28
C GLN A 160 -22.66 -24.74 2.81
N HIS A 161 -22.18 -25.67 3.63
CA HIS A 161 -22.55 -27.07 3.49
C HIS A 161 -23.94 -27.24 4.12
N PRO A 162 -25.02 -27.53 3.36
CA PRO A 162 -26.24 -28.07 3.92
C PRO A 162 -26.07 -29.59 3.89
N GLY A 163 -25.53 -30.16 4.97
CA GLY A 163 -25.15 -31.57 4.98
C GLY A 163 -25.24 -32.28 6.32
N ASP A 164 -25.00 -31.58 7.45
CA ASP A 164 -25.13 -32.23 8.76
C ASP A 164 -26.51 -31.97 9.36
N GLN A 165 -27.52 -32.55 8.71
CA GLN A 165 -28.74 -32.95 9.39
C GLN A 165 -28.43 -34.27 10.10
N HIS A 166 -28.24 -34.23 11.42
CA HIS A 166 -28.50 -35.38 12.26
C HIS A 166 -29.99 -35.38 12.63
N PRO A 167 -30.83 -36.27 12.06
CA PRO A 167 -32.14 -36.52 12.63
C PRO A 167 -31.99 -37.48 13.81
N GLY A 168 -32.30 -36.98 15.00
CA GLY A 168 -33.05 -37.70 16.03
C GLY A 168 -32.37 -38.87 16.74
N GLU A 169 -32.02 -38.64 18.01
CA GLU A 169 -32.45 -39.55 19.07
C GLU A 169 -33.15 -38.73 20.15
N GLN A 170 -34.48 -38.81 20.10
CA GLN A 170 -35.38 -38.38 21.17
C GLN A 170 -35.25 -39.36 22.33
N HIS A 171 -34.83 -38.89 23.50
CA HIS A 171 -35.14 -39.58 24.76
C HIS A 171 -36.36 -38.90 25.39
N PRO A 172 -37.51 -39.61 25.51
CA PRO A 172 -38.68 -39.11 26.22
C PRO A 172 -38.65 -39.56 27.70
N GLY A 173 -39.11 -38.69 28.59
CA GLY A 173 -39.33 -38.95 30.02
C GLY A 173 -38.26 -38.28 30.88
N ASP A 174 -38.55 -37.36 31.79
CA ASP A 174 -39.74 -37.14 32.60
C ASP A 174 -39.83 -35.64 32.93
N ARG A 175 -40.94 -34.93 32.68
CA ARG A 175 -42.05 -34.78 33.65
C ARG A 175 -41.52 -34.61 35.09
N ARG A 176 -41.52 -33.42 35.71
CA ARG A 176 -42.71 -32.64 36.03
C ARG A 176 -42.31 -31.42 36.87
N LEU A 177 -42.93 -30.29 36.51
CA LEU A 177 -43.69 -29.38 37.38
C LEU A 177 -42.94 -28.51 38.40
N ARG A 178 -43.21 -27.21 38.23
CA ARG A 178 -43.70 -26.27 39.27
C ARG A 178 -42.69 -25.87 40.34
N ARG A 179 -42.68 -24.67 40.88
CA ARG A 179 -43.35 -23.38 40.69
C ARG A 179 -42.72 -22.51 41.80
N LEU A 180 -42.65 -21.20 41.56
CA LEU A 180 -42.76 -20.13 42.57
C LEU A 180 -41.59 -19.94 43.57
N ALA A 181 -41.02 -18.73 43.52
CA ALA A 181 -40.47 -17.99 44.65
C ALA A 181 -41.56 -17.73 45.73
N PRO A 182 -41.34 -16.99 46.83
CA PRO A 182 -40.11 -16.53 47.49
C PRO A 182 -40.08 -16.89 49.01
N ASN A 183 -38.97 -16.60 49.68
CA ASN A 183 -38.97 -15.89 50.98
C ASN A 183 -37.57 -15.31 51.24
#